data_AF-A0A9W9SE57-F1
#
_entry.id   AF-A0A9W9SE57-F1
#
_cell.length_a   1.000
_cell.length_b   1.000
_cell.length_c   1.000
_cell.angle_alpha   90.00
_cell.angle_beta   90.00
_cell.angle_gamma   90.00
#
_symmetry.space_group_name_H-M   'P 1'
#
loop_
_entity.id
_entity.type
_entity.pdbx_description
1 polymer ?
#
loop_
_entity_poly.entity_id
_entity_poly.type
_entity_poly.pdbx_seq_one_letter_code
_entity_poly.pdbx_strand_id
1 'polypeptide(L)'
;MTEGHSMSNSSFDPELSAKFHNKIFEHAWSGTGRDVASLPSTSWWEQSSPIPFDLASRLNPNLVRFLRLAKDVTGFYDSGWSFSYYLTGLARKEDLLRFQILESRGDRYVMLYHSTCTTNDEEVGILFDQKTELAAFFPDWMDMDLQDVYPWRPLQNILYVYLEMINDGKVTTYPAHRKGEWHSPSFPWKAHQYAQSDVKKAVAAFARLLDAIESRLPSTRLPKAENKDASAVPQNKNAKISYTTSTIISSIIRKDSFVHEFLSALPARDISFDYIAQGFDYKANPNF
;
A
#
# COMPACT_ATOMS: atom_id res chain seq x y z
N MET A 1 -20.17 0.99 11.18
CA MET A 1 -19.25 1.89 11.90
C MET A 1 -17.85 1.41 11.64
N THR A 2 -17.09 2.11 10.79
CA THR A 2 -15.67 1.86 10.55
C THR A 2 -14.88 2.75 11.49
N GLU A 3 -14.08 2.15 12.37
CA GLU A 3 -13.01 2.86 13.08
C GLU A 3 -12.00 3.34 12.05
N GLY A 4 -12.22 4.56 11.54
CA GLY A 4 -11.15 5.31 10.92
C GLY A 4 -10.19 5.67 12.04
N HIS A 5 -9.05 4.98 12.09
CA HIS A 5 -7.90 5.51 12.81
C HIS A 5 -7.55 6.84 12.15
N SER A 6 -8.05 7.93 12.74
CA SER A 6 -7.59 9.28 12.43
C SER A 6 -6.11 9.30 12.79
N MET A 7 -5.24 9.16 11.77
CA MET A 7 -3.81 9.42 11.95
C MET A 7 -3.70 10.85 12.44
N SER A 8 -3.31 11.03 13.71
CA SER A 8 -3.21 12.36 14.29
C SER A 8 -2.18 13.20 13.53
N ASN A 9 -2.47 14.49 13.36
CA ASN A 9 -1.48 15.52 13.04
C ASN A 9 -0.53 15.75 14.25
N SER A 10 -0.04 14.67 14.87
CA SER A 10 0.95 14.73 15.94
C SER A 10 2.28 15.19 15.36
N SER A 11 3.11 15.84 16.18
CA SER A 11 4.50 16.15 15.82
C SER A 11 5.31 14.89 15.51
N PHE A 12 6.49 15.06 14.92
CA PHE A 12 7.46 13.99 14.75
C PHE A 12 7.79 13.32 16.09
N ASP A 13 7.76 11.99 16.08
CA ASP A 13 8.10 11.15 17.23
C ASP A 13 9.29 10.25 16.84
N PRO A 14 10.51 10.55 17.32
CA PRO A 14 11.71 9.78 17.01
C PRO A 14 11.63 8.32 17.43
N GLU A 15 11.12 8.05 18.64
CA GLU A 15 10.96 6.70 19.19
C GLU A 15 9.99 5.86 18.37
N LEU A 16 8.82 6.44 18.07
CA LEU A 16 7.79 5.73 17.32
C LEU A 16 8.23 5.49 15.88
N SER A 17 8.92 6.46 15.27
CA SER A 17 9.53 6.30 13.94
C SER A 17 10.55 5.18 13.94
N ALA A 18 11.47 5.15 14.92
CA ALA A 18 12.48 4.10 15.05
C ALA A 18 11.83 2.73 15.30
N LYS A 19 10.77 2.67 16.11
CA LYS A 19 10.01 1.45 16.36
C LYS A 19 9.39 0.88 15.08
N PHE A 20 8.74 1.72 14.26
CA PHE A 20 8.16 1.26 12.99
C PHE A 20 9.23 0.87 11.98
N HIS A 21 10.30 1.65 11.89
CA HIS A 21 11.46 1.34 11.07
C HIS A 21 12.04 -0.05 11.43
N ASN A 22 12.33 -0.28 12.71
CA ASN A 22 12.88 -1.55 13.19
C ASN A 22 11.96 -2.74 12.92
N LYS A 23 10.63 -2.56 13.01
CA LYS A 23 9.66 -3.60 12.66
C LYS A 23 9.69 -3.97 11.18
N ILE A 24 9.79 -2.98 10.29
CA ILE A 24 9.92 -3.25 8.84
C ILE A 24 11.17 -4.09 8.59
N PHE A 25 12.28 -3.77 9.26
CA PHE A 25 13.50 -4.56 9.19
C PHE A 25 13.32 -5.99 9.71
N GLU A 26 12.62 -6.19 10.82
CA GLU A 26 12.31 -7.52 11.35
C GLU A 26 11.51 -8.36 10.35
N HIS A 27 10.55 -7.75 9.64
CA HIS A 27 9.81 -8.41 8.56
C HIS A 27 10.72 -8.80 7.40
N ALA A 28 11.59 -7.89 6.94
CA ALA A 28 12.56 -8.18 5.89
C ALA A 28 13.45 -9.38 6.26
N TRP A 29 14.00 -9.32 7.48
CA TRP A 29 14.95 -10.29 7.99
C TRP A 29 14.34 -11.68 8.12
N SER A 30 13.22 -11.78 8.84
CA SER A 30 12.49 -13.04 9.00
C SER A 30 11.97 -13.59 7.67
N GLY A 31 11.56 -12.69 6.78
CA GLY A 31 11.08 -13.01 5.44
C GLY A 31 12.09 -13.71 4.54
N THR A 32 13.38 -13.52 4.81
CA THR A 32 14.46 -14.24 4.10
C THR A 32 14.76 -15.63 4.69
N GLY A 33 14.02 -16.05 5.71
CA GLY A 33 14.21 -17.31 6.42
C GLY A 33 15.23 -17.24 7.56
N ARG A 34 15.64 -16.04 7.98
CA ARG A 34 16.56 -15.85 9.13
C ARG A 34 15.79 -15.74 10.43
N ASP A 35 16.44 -16.15 11.52
CA ASP A 35 15.89 -15.94 12.86
C ASP A 35 15.97 -14.45 13.25
N VAL A 36 14.87 -13.88 13.74
CA VAL A 36 14.82 -12.51 14.25
C VAL A 36 15.80 -12.30 15.39
N ALA A 37 16.08 -13.33 16.21
CA ALA A 37 17.07 -13.25 17.28
C ALA A 37 18.51 -13.03 16.76
N SER A 38 18.76 -13.33 15.48
CA SER A 38 20.05 -13.08 14.82
C SER A 38 20.16 -11.70 14.14
N LEU A 39 19.09 -10.88 14.20
CA LEU A 39 19.11 -9.54 13.63
C LEU A 39 20.10 -8.66 14.41
N PRO A 40 21.05 -7.98 13.74
CA PRO A 40 21.97 -7.06 14.40
C PRO A 40 21.22 -5.98 15.19
N SER A 41 21.73 -5.70 16.39
CA SER A 41 21.18 -4.67 17.28
C SER A 41 21.78 -3.28 17.05
N THR A 42 22.76 -3.16 16.15
CA THR A 42 23.48 -1.92 15.89
C THR A 42 22.56 -0.89 15.24
N SER A 43 22.58 0.34 15.75
CA SER A 43 21.89 1.47 15.15
C SER A 43 22.63 2.02 13.94
N TRP A 44 21.93 2.77 13.09
CA TRP A 44 22.53 3.54 12.00
C TRP A 44 23.65 4.46 12.52
N TRP A 45 23.44 5.10 13.68
CA TRP A 45 24.41 6.03 14.26
C TRP A 45 25.70 5.34 14.69
N GLU A 46 25.59 4.21 15.38
CA GLU A 46 26.74 3.39 15.78
C GLU A 46 27.46 2.85 14.55
N GLN A 47 26.70 2.36 13.58
CA GLN A 47 27.24 1.75 12.38
C GLN A 47 27.93 2.77 11.45
N SER A 48 27.45 4.00 11.43
CA SER A 48 28.02 5.13 10.69
C SER A 48 29.21 5.78 11.41
N SER A 49 29.50 5.39 12.65
CA SER A 49 30.57 6.01 13.43
C SER A 49 31.96 5.72 12.85
N PRO A 50 32.90 6.68 12.89
CA PRO A 50 32.74 8.02 13.46
C PRO A 50 31.91 8.94 12.54
N ILE A 51 31.02 9.71 13.16
CA ILE A 51 30.26 10.77 12.50
C ILE A 51 31.04 12.09 12.66
N PRO A 52 31.36 12.79 11.56
CA PRO A 52 32.04 14.09 11.63
C PRO A 52 31.25 15.10 12.46
N PHE A 53 31.97 15.89 13.26
CA PHE A 53 31.35 16.93 14.11
C PHE A 53 30.50 17.90 13.30
N ASP A 54 30.99 18.33 12.12
CA ASP A 54 30.27 19.22 11.21
C ASP A 54 28.88 18.66 10.86
N LEU A 55 28.83 17.41 10.37
CA LEU A 55 27.58 16.73 10.03
C LEU A 55 26.67 16.62 11.26
N ALA A 56 27.19 16.13 12.39
CA ALA A 56 26.39 15.96 13.60
C ALA A 56 25.78 17.29 14.11
N SER A 57 26.51 18.41 13.96
CA SER A 57 26.06 19.73 14.39
C SER A 57 24.97 20.35 13.51
N ARG A 58 24.87 19.88 12.25
CA ARG A 58 23.91 20.37 11.24
C ARG A 58 22.60 19.58 11.24
N LEU A 59 22.54 18.45 11.93
CA LEU A 59 21.34 17.62 12.02
C LEU A 59 20.44 18.05 13.17
N ASN A 60 19.13 18.03 12.93
CA ASN A 60 18.11 18.28 13.95
C ASN A 60 18.24 17.25 15.10
N PRO A 61 18.20 17.67 16.38
CA PRO A 61 18.36 16.77 17.52
C PRO A 61 17.36 15.60 17.59
N ASN A 62 16.11 15.81 17.18
CA ASN A 62 15.10 14.75 17.11
C ASN A 62 15.41 13.76 15.98
N LEU A 63 15.94 14.25 14.84
CA LEU A 63 16.42 13.37 13.78
C LEU A 63 17.62 12.54 14.24
N VAL A 64 18.58 13.16 14.94
CA VAL A 64 19.71 12.44 15.58
C VAL A 64 19.20 11.37 16.55
N ARG A 65 18.18 11.69 17.36
CA ARG A 65 17.56 10.74 18.28
C ARG A 65 16.96 9.54 17.54
N PHE A 66 16.25 9.76 16.44
CA PHE A 66 15.75 8.68 15.58
C PHE A 66 16.90 7.83 15.03
N LEU A 67 17.94 8.44 14.46
CA LEU A 67 19.09 7.74 13.86
C LEU A 67 19.90 6.89 14.87
N ARG A 68 19.87 7.26 16.14
CA ARG A 68 20.47 6.47 17.25
C ARG A 68 19.63 5.26 17.66
N LEU A 69 18.35 5.23 17.31
CA LEU A 69 17.41 4.16 17.67
C LEU A 69 17.07 3.25 16.49
N ALA A 70 17.13 3.79 15.26
CA ALA A 70 16.91 3.06 14.03
C ALA A 70 18.06 2.09 13.79
N LYS A 71 17.76 0.80 13.67
CA LYS A 71 18.72 -0.24 13.32
C LYS A 71 19.21 -0.05 11.90
N ASP A 72 20.44 -0.45 11.64
CA ASP A 72 20.97 -0.54 10.28
C ASP A 72 21.83 -1.79 10.15
N VAL A 73 21.83 -2.40 8.98
CA VAL A 73 22.71 -3.52 8.67
C VAL A 73 23.50 -3.14 7.42
N THR A 74 24.71 -2.63 7.60
CA THR A 74 25.61 -2.16 6.52
C THR A 74 25.98 -3.17 5.44
N GLY A 75 25.41 -4.37 5.46
CA GLY A 75 25.44 -5.28 4.32
C GLY A 75 24.49 -4.90 3.18
N PHE A 76 23.43 -4.08 3.40
CA PHE A 76 22.31 -3.94 2.45
C PHE A 76 22.71 -3.50 1.02
N TYR A 77 23.55 -2.47 0.89
CA TYR A 77 23.98 -1.96 -0.42
C TYR A 77 24.80 -2.98 -1.21
N ASP A 78 25.61 -3.79 -0.54
CA ASP A 78 26.50 -4.77 -1.17
C ASP A 78 25.87 -6.18 -1.22
N SER A 79 24.82 -6.43 -0.43
CA SER A 79 24.10 -7.71 -0.36
C SER A 79 22.92 -7.81 -1.33
N GLY A 80 22.57 -6.71 -2.01
CA GLY A 80 21.40 -6.62 -2.89
C GLY A 80 20.08 -6.72 -2.11
N TRP A 81 20.04 -6.19 -0.89
CA TRP A 81 18.84 -6.17 -0.07
C TRP A 81 18.34 -4.73 0.10
N SER A 82 17.02 -4.60 0.28
CA SER A 82 16.33 -3.33 0.46
C SER A 82 15.49 -3.33 1.73
N PHE A 83 15.40 -2.18 2.37
CA PHE A 83 14.62 -1.94 3.58
C PHE A 83 13.13 -2.20 3.38
N SER A 84 12.57 -1.75 2.25
CA SER A 84 11.20 -2.04 1.82
C SER A 84 11.14 -2.22 0.31
N TYR A 85 9.95 -2.52 -0.24
CA TYR A 85 9.80 -2.62 -1.69
C TYR A 85 10.20 -1.32 -2.43
N TYR A 86 9.92 -0.16 -1.84
CA TYR A 86 10.17 1.15 -2.45
C TYR A 86 11.41 1.87 -1.91
N LEU A 87 12.06 1.36 -0.86
CA LEU A 87 13.18 2.05 -0.19
C LEU A 87 14.34 1.10 0.04
N THR A 88 15.55 1.50 -0.36
CA THR A 88 16.76 0.68 -0.17
C THR A 88 17.21 0.64 1.28
N GLY A 89 17.10 1.76 1.99
CA GLY A 89 17.53 1.89 3.38
C GLY A 89 17.70 3.35 3.78
N LEU A 90 18.16 3.56 5.02
CA LEU A 90 18.59 4.88 5.45
C LEU A 90 19.80 5.31 4.61
N ALA A 91 19.82 6.57 4.20
CA ALA A 91 20.93 7.13 3.45
C ALA A 91 22.25 7.01 4.24
N ARG A 92 23.36 6.87 3.51
CA ARG A 92 24.69 6.88 4.15
C ARG A 92 24.97 8.27 4.71
N LYS A 93 25.86 8.35 5.70
CA LYS A 93 26.22 9.63 6.33
C LYS A 93 26.76 10.65 5.31
N GLU A 94 27.40 10.18 4.25
CA GLU A 94 27.90 11.01 3.15
C GLU A 94 26.76 11.62 2.34
N ASP A 95 25.61 10.94 2.25
CA ASP A 95 24.50 11.28 1.36
C ASP A 95 23.41 12.12 2.04
N LEU A 96 23.33 12.09 3.39
CA LEU A 96 22.31 12.80 4.17
C LEU A 96 22.12 14.27 3.74
N LEU A 97 23.22 14.98 3.48
CA LEU A 97 23.23 16.41 3.12
C LEU A 97 23.89 16.70 1.77
N ARG A 98 24.42 15.71 1.05
CA ARG A 98 25.21 15.91 -0.20
C ARG A 98 24.45 15.54 -1.48
N PHE A 99 23.15 15.75 -1.49
CA PHE A 99 22.40 15.62 -2.73
C PHE A 99 22.46 16.97 -3.47
N GLN A 100 23.05 17.01 -4.66
CA GLN A 100 23.37 18.25 -5.42
C GLN A 100 22.20 19.25 -5.49
N ILE A 101 20.97 18.76 -5.56
CA ILE A 101 19.78 19.64 -5.63
C ILE A 101 19.45 20.26 -4.25
N LEU A 102 19.75 19.56 -3.16
CA LEU A 102 19.61 20.07 -1.79
C LEU A 102 20.70 21.08 -1.43
N GLU A 103 21.87 21.03 -2.08
CA GLU A 103 22.98 21.97 -1.80
C GLU A 103 22.54 23.44 -1.97
N SER A 104 21.67 23.71 -2.96
CA SER A 104 21.08 25.04 -3.18
C SER A 104 20.09 25.47 -2.09
N ARG A 105 19.54 24.52 -1.33
CA ARG A 105 18.53 24.72 -0.27
C ARG A 105 19.12 24.65 1.15
N GLY A 106 20.44 24.50 1.24
CA GLY A 106 21.19 24.37 2.49
C GLY A 106 20.76 23.16 3.32
N ASP A 107 21.00 23.23 4.63
CA ASP A 107 20.83 22.09 5.54
C ASP A 107 19.37 21.85 5.93
N ARG A 108 18.40 22.48 5.27
CA ARG A 108 16.99 22.32 5.65
C ARG A 108 16.51 20.90 5.37
N TYR A 109 16.93 20.29 4.28
CA TYR A 109 16.44 18.98 3.85
C TYR A 109 17.51 17.92 4.00
N VAL A 110 17.09 16.75 4.46
CA VAL A 110 17.92 15.57 4.59
C VAL A 110 17.38 14.49 3.67
N MET A 111 18.25 13.91 2.84
CA MET A 111 17.93 12.66 2.15
C MET A 111 17.93 11.55 3.18
N LEU A 112 16.75 11.10 3.62
CA LEU A 112 16.66 10.16 4.74
C LEU A 112 16.62 8.70 4.26
N TYR A 113 15.89 8.42 3.19
CA TYR A 113 15.86 7.10 2.56
C TYR A 113 15.99 7.23 1.05
N HIS A 114 16.78 6.37 0.43
CA HIS A 114 16.84 6.27 -1.04
C HIS A 114 15.75 5.35 -1.57
N SER A 115 15.22 5.66 -2.76
CA SER A 115 14.32 4.74 -3.46
C SER A 115 15.06 3.48 -3.93
N THR A 116 14.29 2.41 -4.18
CA THR A 116 14.74 1.22 -4.91
C THR A 116 14.72 1.39 -6.42
N CYS A 117 14.19 2.51 -6.93
CA CYS A 117 14.05 2.79 -8.37
C CYS A 117 13.28 1.67 -9.09
N THR A 118 12.29 1.09 -8.41
CA THR A 118 11.50 -0.04 -8.95
C THR A 118 10.50 0.40 -10.01
N THR A 119 10.20 1.70 -10.02
CA THR A 119 9.12 2.30 -10.80
C THR A 119 9.68 3.19 -11.90
N ASN A 120 10.73 3.96 -11.61
CA ASN A 120 11.57 4.68 -12.57
C ASN A 120 13.00 4.85 -11.99
N ASP A 121 13.98 5.20 -12.81
CA ASP A 121 15.39 5.43 -12.41
C ASP A 121 15.64 6.82 -11.81
N GLU A 122 14.63 7.67 -11.81
CA GLU A 122 14.63 9.05 -11.32
C GLU A 122 14.04 9.19 -9.90
N GLU A 123 13.61 8.07 -9.29
CA GLU A 123 12.99 8.05 -7.97
C GLU A 123 13.98 8.49 -6.88
N VAL A 124 13.57 9.46 -6.08
CA VAL A 124 14.41 10.05 -5.03
C VAL A 124 14.33 9.22 -3.75
N GLY A 125 13.12 9.02 -3.23
CA GLY A 125 12.89 8.38 -1.93
C GLY A 125 12.30 9.35 -0.91
N ILE A 126 12.69 9.25 0.36
CA ILE A 126 12.13 10.07 1.43
C ILE A 126 13.08 11.21 1.81
N LEU A 127 12.57 12.44 1.68
CA LEU A 127 13.21 13.63 2.25
C LEU A 127 12.61 13.97 3.60
N PHE A 128 13.45 14.46 4.51
CA PHE A 128 13.07 14.99 5.81
C PHE A 128 13.38 16.50 5.87
N ASP A 129 12.38 17.32 6.18
CA ASP A 129 12.53 18.75 6.41
C ASP A 129 12.86 19.00 7.88
N GLN A 130 14.13 19.30 8.16
CA GLN A 130 14.66 19.54 9.51
C GLN A 130 13.98 20.71 10.24
N LYS A 131 13.37 21.65 9.50
CA LYS A 131 12.69 22.82 10.06
C LYS A 131 11.28 22.51 10.54
N THR A 132 10.54 21.70 9.80
CA THR A 132 9.14 21.35 10.12
C THR A 132 9.02 19.98 10.81
N GLU A 133 10.11 19.20 10.81
CA GLU A 133 10.16 17.81 11.26
C GLU A 133 9.18 16.89 10.52
N LEU A 134 8.88 17.24 9.26
CA LEU A 134 8.03 16.43 8.39
C LEU A 134 8.89 15.74 7.33
N ALA A 135 8.36 14.67 6.79
CA ALA A 135 8.94 13.94 5.68
C ALA A 135 7.94 13.79 4.54
N ALA A 136 8.44 13.54 3.34
CA ALA A 136 7.64 13.21 2.17
C ALA A 136 8.42 12.26 1.25
N PHE A 137 7.68 11.39 0.55
CA PHE A 137 8.23 10.56 -0.52
C PHE A 137 8.18 11.36 -1.83
N PHE A 138 9.31 11.44 -2.52
CA PHE A 138 9.46 12.10 -3.82
C PHE A 138 9.66 11.02 -4.90
N PRO A 139 8.72 10.91 -5.86
CA PRO A 139 8.78 9.88 -6.91
C PRO A 139 9.72 10.25 -8.05
N ASP A 140 10.13 11.52 -8.14
CA ASP A 140 10.96 12.05 -9.21
C ASP A 140 11.74 13.28 -8.71
N TRP A 141 12.97 13.46 -9.19
CA TRP A 141 13.81 14.60 -8.83
C TRP A 141 13.34 15.91 -9.50
N MET A 142 12.66 15.83 -10.65
CA MET A 142 12.04 16.98 -11.34
C MET A 142 10.89 17.58 -10.53
N ASP A 143 10.26 16.76 -9.69
CA ASP A 143 9.12 17.18 -8.88
C ASP A 143 9.52 17.89 -7.57
N MET A 144 10.83 18.05 -7.29
CA MET A 144 11.28 18.69 -6.06
C MET A 144 10.97 20.19 -5.95
N ASP A 145 10.61 20.83 -7.06
CA ASP A 145 10.08 22.21 -7.08
C ASP A 145 8.59 22.27 -6.68
N LEU A 146 7.88 21.14 -6.68
CA LEU A 146 6.46 21.03 -6.38
C LEU A 146 6.21 20.69 -4.90
N GLN A 147 6.95 21.32 -3.98
CA GLN A 147 6.89 20.99 -2.54
C GLN A 147 5.51 21.15 -1.91
N ASP A 148 4.67 22.02 -2.46
CA ASP A 148 3.29 22.25 -2.00
C ASP A 148 2.32 21.15 -2.46
N VAL A 149 2.75 20.28 -3.38
CA VAL A 149 1.92 19.20 -3.95
C VAL A 149 2.04 17.91 -3.14
N TYR A 150 3.20 17.64 -2.55
CA TYR A 150 3.42 16.41 -1.80
C TYR A 150 2.93 16.51 -0.34
N PRO A 151 2.24 15.47 0.16
CA PRO A 151 1.75 15.47 1.53
C PRO A 151 2.92 15.26 2.51
N TRP A 152 3.44 16.36 3.04
CA TRP A 152 4.38 16.33 4.16
C TRP A 152 3.70 15.77 5.41
N ARG A 153 4.31 14.76 6.02
CA ARG A 153 3.77 14.05 7.19
C ARG A 153 4.88 13.72 8.19
N PRO A 154 4.57 13.57 9.48
CA PRO A 154 5.51 13.00 10.43
C PRO A 154 6.04 11.65 9.93
N LEU A 155 7.35 11.40 10.09
CA LEU A 155 8.00 10.20 9.55
C LEU A 155 7.32 8.91 10.05
N GLN A 156 6.88 8.86 11.30
CA GLN A 156 6.18 7.69 11.84
C GLN A 156 4.90 7.35 11.06
N ASN A 157 4.20 8.33 10.50
CA ASN A 157 2.98 8.08 9.72
C ASN A 157 3.34 7.45 8.38
N ILE A 158 4.41 7.90 7.74
CA ILE A 158 4.91 7.31 6.49
C ILE A 158 5.33 5.86 6.75
N LEU A 159 6.19 5.62 7.75
CA LEU A 159 6.65 4.28 8.10
C LEU A 159 5.51 3.34 8.52
N TYR A 160 4.48 3.88 9.20
CA TYR A 160 3.28 3.11 9.53
C TYR A 160 2.55 2.62 8.28
N VAL A 161 2.42 3.44 7.24
CA VAL A 161 1.80 3.03 5.96
C VAL A 161 2.58 1.86 5.33
N TYR A 162 3.91 1.92 5.31
CA TYR A 162 4.72 0.78 4.83
C TYR A 162 4.46 -0.49 5.65
N LEU A 163 4.34 -0.36 6.97
CA LEU A 163 4.03 -1.49 7.85
C LEU A 163 2.61 -2.03 7.63
N GLU A 164 1.62 -1.16 7.37
CA GLU A 164 0.27 -1.57 6.99
C GLU A 164 0.27 -2.31 5.66
N MET A 165 1.02 -1.86 4.66
CA MET A 165 1.15 -2.58 3.38
C MET A 165 1.71 -4.00 3.57
N ILE A 166 2.67 -4.17 4.48
CA ILE A 166 3.22 -5.48 4.84
C ILE A 166 2.15 -6.33 5.55
N ASN A 167 1.50 -5.79 6.58
CA ASN A 167 0.50 -6.51 7.36
C ASN A 167 -0.75 -6.88 6.55
N ASP A 168 -1.17 -6.03 5.61
CA ASP A 168 -2.29 -6.29 4.71
C ASP A 168 -1.93 -7.29 3.60
N GLY A 169 -0.66 -7.67 3.47
CA GLY A 169 -0.18 -8.59 2.44
C GLY A 169 -0.02 -7.97 1.05
N LYS A 170 -0.06 -6.63 0.94
CA LYS A 170 0.22 -5.91 -0.31
C LYS A 170 1.69 -5.96 -0.67
N VAL A 171 2.56 -6.05 0.33
CA VAL A 171 3.98 -6.27 0.16
C VAL A 171 4.36 -7.49 1.00
N THR A 172 4.96 -8.49 0.37
CA THR A 172 5.41 -9.71 1.05
C THR A 172 6.89 -9.94 0.79
N THR A 173 7.54 -10.68 1.67
CA THR A 173 8.92 -11.13 1.46
C THR A 173 8.98 -12.46 0.74
N TYR A 174 10.11 -12.75 0.10
CA TYR A 174 10.45 -14.07 -0.41
C TYR A 174 11.87 -14.46 0.03
N PRO A 175 12.14 -15.78 0.20
CA PRO A 175 13.44 -16.24 0.68
C PRO A 175 14.56 -15.91 -0.32
N ALA A 176 15.78 -15.78 0.20
CA ALA A 176 16.95 -15.62 -0.65
C ALA A 176 17.07 -16.82 -1.61
N HIS A 177 17.20 -16.53 -2.91
CA HIS A 177 17.55 -17.55 -3.90
C HIS A 177 19.02 -17.97 -3.74
N ARG A 178 19.44 -19.01 -4.48
CA ARG A 178 20.79 -19.57 -4.37
C ARG A 178 21.86 -18.50 -4.60
N LYS A 179 23.02 -18.65 -3.93
CA LYS A 179 24.18 -17.78 -4.15
C LYS A 179 24.51 -17.67 -5.65
N GLY A 180 24.54 -16.45 -6.18
CA GLY A 180 24.95 -16.15 -7.56
C GLY A 180 23.85 -15.66 -8.50
N GLU A 181 22.59 -15.57 -8.06
CA GLU A 181 21.52 -14.93 -8.85
C GLU A 181 21.44 -13.42 -8.60
N TRP A 182 21.20 -12.65 -9.67
CA TRP A 182 20.91 -11.23 -9.56
C TRP A 182 19.60 -11.04 -8.80
N HIS A 183 19.66 -10.34 -7.66
CA HIS A 183 18.48 -9.99 -6.91
C HIS A 183 17.82 -8.74 -7.50
N SER A 184 16.48 -8.70 -7.49
CA SER A 184 15.72 -7.48 -7.75
C SER A 184 16.24 -6.35 -6.85
N PRO A 185 16.28 -5.08 -7.32
CA PRO A 185 16.58 -3.93 -6.46
C PRO A 185 15.68 -3.87 -5.22
N SER A 186 14.49 -4.48 -5.27
CA SER A 186 13.55 -4.55 -4.16
C SER A 186 13.71 -5.78 -3.26
N PHE A 187 14.66 -6.69 -3.50
CA PHE A 187 14.80 -7.92 -2.71
C PHE A 187 14.94 -7.58 -1.21
N PRO A 188 14.29 -8.29 -0.26
CA PRO A 188 13.49 -9.52 -0.43
C PRO A 188 12.01 -9.28 -0.74
N TRP A 189 11.63 -8.08 -1.16
CA TRP A 189 10.23 -7.66 -1.23
C TRP A 189 9.60 -7.89 -2.60
N LYS A 190 8.33 -8.28 -2.56
CA LYS A 190 7.42 -8.40 -3.69
C LYS A 190 6.15 -7.61 -3.39
N ALA A 191 5.83 -6.63 -4.24
CA ALA A 191 4.54 -5.96 -4.24
C ALA A 191 3.50 -6.80 -5.02
N HIS A 192 2.27 -6.78 -4.53
CA HIS A 192 1.11 -7.41 -5.18
C HIS A 192 0.13 -6.32 -5.62
N GLN A 193 -0.50 -6.53 -6.78
CA GLN A 193 -1.49 -5.60 -7.32
C GLN A 193 -2.73 -5.49 -6.42
N TYR A 194 -3.04 -6.55 -5.69
CA TYR A 194 -4.12 -6.60 -4.70
C TYR A 194 -3.75 -7.58 -3.59
N ALA A 195 -4.34 -7.39 -2.42
CA ALA A 195 -4.30 -8.34 -1.33
C ALA A 195 -5.68 -8.93 -1.04
N GLN A 196 -5.72 -10.04 -0.30
CA GLN A 196 -6.98 -10.66 0.13
C GLN A 196 -7.87 -9.70 0.94
N SER A 197 -7.25 -8.77 1.67
CA SER A 197 -7.94 -7.71 2.39
C SER A 197 -8.69 -6.77 1.45
N ASP A 198 -8.12 -6.45 0.29
CA ASP A 198 -8.77 -5.64 -0.75
C ASP A 198 -9.98 -6.38 -1.35
N VAL A 199 -9.84 -7.68 -1.61
CA VAL A 199 -10.95 -8.53 -2.09
C VAL A 199 -12.10 -8.52 -1.06
N LYS A 200 -11.80 -8.72 0.23
CA LYS A 200 -12.80 -8.68 1.30
C LYS A 200 -13.49 -7.31 1.40
N LYS A 201 -12.71 -6.22 1.36
CA LYS A 201 -13.22 -4.84 1.38
C LYS A 201 -14.14 -4.57 0.18
N ALA A 202 -13.76 -5.02 -1.01
CA ALA A 202 -14.55 -4.89 -2.22
C ALA A 202 -15.85 -5.69 -2.16
N VAL A 203 -15.80 -6.96 -1.74
CA VAL A 203 -17.00 -7.80 -1.54
C VAL A 203 -17.96 -7.15 -0.55
N ALA A 204 -17.45 -6.65 0.58
CA ALA A 204 -18.28 -5.97 1.58
C ALA A 204 -18.87 -4.65 1.07
N ALA A 205 -18.12 -3.87 0.28
CA ALA A 205 -18.63 -2.65 -0.34
C ALA A 205 -19.72 -2.96 -1.37
N PHE A 206 -19.52 -3.98 -2.19
CA PHE A 206 -20.49 -4.41 -3.19
C PHE A 206 -21.77 -4.95 -2.55
N ALA A 207 -21.66 -5.78 -1.51
CA ALA A 207 -22.82 -6.26 -0.76
C ALA A 207 -23.65 -5.11 -0.17
N ARG A 208 -23.00 -4.10 0.44
CA ARG A 208 -23.67 -2.91 0.95
C ARG A 208 -24.35 -2.09 -0.15
N LEU A 209 -23.75 -2.02 -1.34
CA LEU A 209 -24.38 -1.36 -2.49
C LEU A 209 -25.67 -2.08 -2.89
N LEU A 210 -25.64 -3.43 -2.99
CA LEU A 210 -26.83 -4.21 -3.30
C LEU A 210 -27.93 -4.02 -2.23
N ASP A 211 -27.57 -4.06 -0.94
CA ASP A 211 -28.52 -3.79 0.15
C ASP A 211 -29.15 -2.39 0.03
N ALA A 212 -28.34 -1.38 -0.32
CA ALA A 212 -28.80 -0.01 -0.48
C ALA A 212 -29.72 0.15 -1.69
N ILE A 213 -29.50 -0.61 -2.78
CA ILE A 213 -30.40 -0.62 -3.94
C ILE A 213 -31.72 -1.29 -3.56
N GLU A 214 -31.67 -2.51 -3.01
CA GLU A 214 -32.87 -3.29 -2.68
C GLU A 214 -33.77 -2.59 -1.66
N SER A 215 -33.17 -1.94 -0.64
CA SER A 215 -33.93 -1.17 0.36
C SER A 215 -34.65 0.06 -0.21
N ARG A 216 -34.26 0.54 -1.39
CA ARG A 216 -34.88 1.68 -2.08
C ARG A 216 -35.88 1.26 -3.16
N LEU A 217 -35.95 -0.03 -3.49
CA LEU A 217 -36.95 -0.51 -4.44
C LEU A 217 -38.34 -0.39 -3.82
N PRO A 218 -39.35 0.05 -4.60
CA PRO A 218 -40.72 0.01 -4.15
C PRO A 218 -41.06 -1.41 -3.71
N SER A 219 -41.60 -1.56 -2.50
CA SER A 219 -42.16 -2.84 -2.09
C SER A 219 -43.33 -3.14 -3.02
N THR A 220 -43.09 -3.91 -4.09
CA THR A 220 -44.15 -4.47 -4.91
C THR A 220 -44.87 -5.51 -4.06
N ARG A 221 -45.71 -5.05 -3.11
CA ARG A 221 -46.77 -5.88 -2.56
C ARG A 221 -47.69 -6.15 -3.73
N LEU A 222 -47.55 -7.34 -4.32
CA LEU A 222 -48.57 -7.89 -5.20
C LEU A 222 -49.92 -7.77 -4.48
N PRO A 223 -50.94 -7.18 -5.11
CA PRO A 223 -52.29 -7.29 -4.60
C PRO A 223 -52.62 -8.78 -4.51
N LYS A 224 -53.02 -9.26 -3.32
CA LYS A 224 -53.78 -10.50 -3.22
C LYS A 224 -55.11 -10.24 -3.94
N ALA A 225 -55.17 -10.55 -5.22
CA ALA A 225 -56.43 -10.67 -5.94
C ALA A 225 -56.80 -12.16 -5.95
N GLU A 226 -57.75 -12.50 -5.08
CA GLU A 226 -58.59 -13.66 -5.27
C GLU A 226 -59.30 -13.56 -6.62
N ASN A 227 -59.46 -14.72 -7.26
CA ASN A 227 -60.35 -15.05 -8.37
C ASN A 227 -59.77 -15.14 -9.80
N LYS A 228 -59.81 -16.40 -10.26
CA LYS A 228 -60.02 -16.97 -11.60
C LYS A 228 -60.23 -15.95 -12.71
N ASP A 229 -59.30 -15.90 -13.66
CA ASP A 229 -59.53 -16.46 -15.00
C ASP A 229 -58.23 -16.45 -15.82
N ALA A 230 -58.11 -17.45 -16.68
CA ALA A 230 -56.96 -17.71 -17.52
C ALA A 230 -56.80 -16.61 -18.59
N SER A 231 -55.69 -15.87 -18.55
CA SER A 231 -55.02 -15.29 -19.72
C SER A 231 -53.63 -14.80 -19.33
N ALA A 232 -52.65 -15.13 -20.16
CA ALA A 232 -51.23 -15.03 -19.92
C ALA A 232 -50.76 -13.62 -19.50
N VAL A 233 -50.24 -13.52 -18.27
CA VAL A 233 -49.34 -12.46 -17.83
C VAL A 233 -47.93 -13.08 -17.80
N PRO A 234 -46.89 -12.48 -18.39
CA PRO A 234 -45.55 -13.02 -18.28
C PRO A 234 -45.16 -12.96 -16.81
N GLN A 235 -45.01 -14.13 -16.18
CA GLN A 235 -44.40 -14.23 -14.87
C GLN A 235 -43.06 -13.50 -14.93
N ASN A 236 -42.97 -12.38 -14.21
CA ASN A 236 -41.71 -11.73 -13.93
C ASN A 236 -40.92 -12.71 -13.06
N LYS A 237 -40.15 -13.57 -13.74
CA LYS A 237 -39.26 -14.54 -13.11
C LYS A 237 -38.29 -13.70 -12.30
N ASN A 238 -38.34 -13.81 -10.97
CA ASN A 238 -37.26 -13.38 -10.10
C ASN A 238 -35.95 -13.83 -10.76
N ALA A 239 -35.23 -12.89 -11.37
CA ALA A 239 -33.99 -13.18 -12.06
C ALA A 239 -33.02 -13.59 -10.96
N LYS A 240 -32.89 -14.90 -10.79
CA LYS A 240 -31.85 -15.48 -9.95
C LYS A 240 -30.54 -15.17 -10.64
N ILE A 241 -29.99 -13.98 -10.40
CA ILE A 241 -28.60 -13.65 -10.73
C ILE A 241 -27.75 -14.44 -9.73
N SER A 242 -27.72 -15.75 -9.93
CA SER A 242 -26.68 -16.56 -9.34
C SER A 242 -25.40 -16.12 -10.04
N TYR A 243 -24.53 -15.41 -9.31
CA TYR A 243 -23.17 -15.08 -9.76
C TYR A 243 -22.33 -16.32 -10.12
N THR A 244 -22.92 -17.52 -10.08
CA THR A 244 -22.36 -18.76 -10.63
C THR A 244 -22.29 -18.70 -12.15
N THR A 245 -21.48 -17.79 -12.67
CA THR A 245 -20.93 -17.86 -14.02
C THR A 245 -19.70 -18.77 -14.01
N SER A 246 -19.78 -19.96 -13.38
CA SER A 246 -18.61 -20.84 -13.19
C SER A 246 -18.00 -21.28 -14.53
N THR A 247 -18.76 -21.20 -15.62
CA THR A 247 -18.35 -21.66 -16.95
C THR A 247 -17.90 -20.54 -17.90
N ILE A 248 -18.33 -19.28 -17.74
CA ILE A 248 -17.93 -18.17 -18.63
C ILE A 248 -16.82 -17.32 -18.01
N ILE A 249 -16.79 -17.17 -16.68
CA ILE A 249 -15.72 -16.43 -15.98
C ILE A 249 -14.39 -17.19 -16.07
N SER A 250 -14.42 -18.52 -16.01
CA SER A 250 -13.20 -19.34 -15.93
C SER A 250 -12.39 -19.44 -17.23
N SER A 251 -12.99 -19.13 -18.39
CA SER A 251 -12.29 -19.16 -19.68
C SER A 251 -11.70 -17.81 -20.11
N ILE A 252 -12.17 -16.69 -19.55
CA ILE A 252 -11.74 -15.33 -19.92
C ILE A 252 -10.87 -14.69 -18.83
N ILE A 253 -11.10 -15.03 -17.56
CA ILE A 253 -10.47 -14.35 -16.43
C ILE A 253 -9.31 -15.19 -15.87
N ARG A 254 -8.13 -14.59 -15.77
CA ARG A 254 -6.94 -15.19 -15.16
C ARG A 254 -7.26 -15.59 -13.71
N LYS A 255 -6.95 -16.83 -13.33
CA LYS A 255 -7.33 -17.40 -12.02
C LYS A 255 -6.70 -16.67 -10.81
N ASP A 256 -5.58 -16.01 -11.03
CA ASP A 256 -4.78 -15.21 -10.09
C ASP A 256 -5.01 -13.70 -10.32
N SER A 257 -6.21 -13.32 -10.72
CA SER A 257 -6.60 -11.91 -10.85
C SER A 257 -7.58 -11.51 -9.75
N PHE A 258 -7.53 -10.23 -9.39
CA PHE A 258 -8.48 -9.62 -8.45
C PHE A 258 -9.93 -9.90 -8.85
N VAL A 259 -10.26 -9.79 -10.15
CA VAL A 259 -11.61 -10.01 -10.67
C VAL A 259 -12.07 -11.43 -10.41
N HIS A 260 -11.21 -12.42 -10.65
CA HIS A 260 -11.54 -13.82 -10.38
C HIS A 260 -11.81 -14.05 -8.89
N GLU A 261 -10.93 -13.57 -8.01
CA GLU A 261 -11.09 -13.74 -6.56
C GLU A 261 -12.31 -12.99 -6.02
N PHE A 262 -12.53 -11.75 -6.46
CA PHE A 262 -13.69 -10.95 -6.10
C PHE A 262 -14.99 -11.66 -6.47
N LEU A 263 -15.14 -12.06 -7.73
CA LEU A 263 -16.36 -12.74 -8.20
C LEU A 263 -16.56 -14.09 -7.52
N SER A 264 -15.48 -14.82 -7.24
CA SER A 264 -15.53 -16.10 -6.52
C SER A 264 -15.90 -15.95 -5.04
N ALA A 265 -15.61 -14.79 -4.44
CA ALA A 265 -15.89 -14.50 -3.04
C ALA A 265 -17.28 -13.87 -2.81
N LEU A 266 -18.02 -13.51 -3.87
CA LEU A 266 -19.37 -12.99 -3.74
C LEU A 266 -20.33 -14.06 -3.20
N PRO A 267 -21.16 -13.75 -2.20
CA PRO A 267 -22.17 -14.68 -1.73
C PRO A 267 -23.22 -14.91 -2.81
N ALA A 268 -23.76 -16.12 -2.87
CA ALA A 268 -24.97 -16.38 -3.65
C ALA A 268 -26.10 -15.49 -3.09
N ARG A 269 -26.68 -14.65 -3.95
CA ARG A 269 -27.74 -13.71 -3.58
C ARG A 269 -28.78 -13.67 -4.69
N ASP A 270 -30.05 -13.67 -4.30
CA ASP A 270 -31.15 -13.38 -5.22
C ASP A 270 -31.34 -11.86 -5.28
N ILE A 271 -31.31 -11.29 -6.48
CA ILE A 271 -31.40 -9.84 -6.70
C ILE A 271 -32.81 -9.54 -7.21
N SER A 272 -33.48 -8.54 -6.63
CA SER A 272 -34.86 -8.17 -6.97
C SER A 272 -34.97 -7.11 -8.07
N PHE A 273 -33.88 -6.84 -8.79
CA PHE A 273 -33.82 -5.84 -9.86
C PHE A 273 -32.95 -6.35 -11.02
N ASP A 274 -33.35 -6.00 -12.24
CA ASP A 274 -32.67 -6.41 -13.46
C ASP A 274 -31.63 -5.38 -13.94
N TYR A 275 -31.78 -4.11 -13.55
CA TYR A 275 -30.93 -3.00 -13.99
C TYR A 275 -30.72 -1.97 -12.87
N ILE A 276 -29.50 -1.41 -12.78
CA ILE A 276 -29.17 -0.32 -11.84
C ILE A 276 -29.62 1.04 -12.39
N ALA A 277 -29.73 1.18 -13.72
CA ALA A 277 -30.28 2.36 -14.39
C ALA A 277 -31.04 1.92 -15.65
N GLN A 278 -32.22 2.51 -15.91
CA GLN A 278 -32.96 2.29 -17.15
C GLN A 278 -32.24 2.98 -18.31
N GLY A 279 -31.96 2.25 -19.41
CA GLY A 279 -31.37 2.82 -20.63
C GLY A 279 -30.32 1.96 -21.35
N PHE A 280 -29.81 0.90 -20.72
CA PHE A 280 -28.87 -0.03 -21.36
C PHE A 280 -29.59 -1.31 -21.81
N ASP A 281 -30.39 -1.19 -22.87
CA ASP A 281 -30.90 -2.37 -23.57
C ASP A 281 -29.94 -2.73 -24.71
N TYR A 282 -29.07 -3.72 -24.48
CA TYR A 282 -28.15 -4.24 -25.50
C TYR A 282 -28.89 -4.78 -26.73
N LYS A 283 -30.20 -5.06 -26.62
CA LYS A 283 -31.02 -5.50 -27.76
C LYS A 283 -31.57 -4.35 -28.60
N ALA A 284 -31.45 -3.10 -28.15
CA ALA A 284 -31.98 -1.93 -28.86
C ALA A 284 -30.95 -1.25 -29.78
N ASN A 285 -29.66 -1.65 -29.77
CA ASN A 285 -28.65 -1.03 -30.62
C ASN A 285 -27.57 -2.03 -31.07
N PRO A 286 -27.67 -2.61 -32.29
CA PRO A 286 -26.76 -3.65 -32.77
C PRO A 286 -25.40 -3.11 -33.27
N ASN A 287 -25.03 -1.87 -32.94
CA ASN A 287 -23.81 -1.22 -33.43
C ASN A 287 -22.82 -0.90 -32.30
N PHE A 288 -22.53 -1.89 -31.45
CA PHE A 288 -21.33 -1.93 -30.61
C PHE A 288 -20.72 -3.33 -30.62
#